data_AF-A0A2D6ZCG0-F1
#
_entry.id   AF-A0A2D6ZCG0-F1
#
_cell.length_a   1.000
_cell.length_b   1.000
_cell.length_c   1.000
_cell.angle_alpha   90.00
_cell.angle_beta   90.00
_cell.angle_gamma   90.00
#
_symmetry.space_group_name_H-M   'P 1'
#
loop_
_entity.id
_entity.type
_entity.pdbx_description
1 polymer ?
#
loop_
_entity_poly.entity_id
_entity_poly.type
_entity_poly.pdbx_seq_one_letter_code
_entity_poly.pdbx_strand_id
1 'polypeptide(L)'
;MKQISIKPFISAVALVATLVSPLCVATEVGDILEVGAAKVEEARVAQVRVDRIADQTDGLLQEFKQVNKQIESLRVYNSQLERQVSSQKKMMSELEESIANATVIERGITPLMISMLESLEDFIALDMPFKREQRLGAIEELSVNLDSARYSAAEKFRQILEVYDIESDYSQSLETYRAMIDINANGTEVEVDVLRIGRVALAYQTKDKSQTGAWNKGSGSWQTLGSEYRRPIDQGIRIAKKLSPQDVIEMPITAPETL
;
A
#
# COMPACT_ATOMS: atom_id res chain seq x y z
N MET A 1 -110.52 1.27 -28.74
CA MET A 1 -111.22 0.28 -27.90
C MET A 1 -111.07 -1.11 -28.52
N LYS A 2 -110.53 -2.06 -27.75
CA LYS A 2 -110.66 -3.53 -27.79
C LYS A 2 -110.83 -4.28 -29.14
N GLN A 3 -109.73 -4.91 -29.57
CA GLN A 3 -109.46 -6.37 -29.60
C GLN A 3 -110.51 -7.40 -30.06
N ILE A 4 -109.98 -8.38 -30.82
CA ILE A 4 -110.31 -9.83 -30.95
C ILE A 4 -111.31 -10.17 -32.06
N SER A 5 -111.18 -11.23 -32.88
CA SER A 5 -110.14 -12.21 -33.27
C SER A 5 -110.87 -13.24 -34.17
N ILE A 6 -110.11 -14.18 -34.74
CA ILE A 6 -110.46 -15.56 -35.14
C ILE A 6 -110.65 -15.82 -36.67
N LYS A 7 -109.65 -16.52 -37.21
CA LYS A 7 -109.56 -17.35 -38.45
C LYS A 7 -110.55 -18.55 -38.40
N PRO A 8 -110.92 -19.31 -39.47
CA PRO A 8 -109.97 -19.95 -40.42
C PRO A 8 -110.45 -20.39 -41.85
N PHE A 9 -109.45 -20.61 -42.72
CA PHE A 9 -109.18 -21.71 -43.69
C PHE A 9 -110.31 -22.45 -44.48
N ILE A 10 -110.19 -22.53 -45.83
CA ILE A 10 -110.12 -23.74 -46.73
C ILE A 10 -110.59 -23.46 -48.21
N SER A 11 -109.63 -23.61 -49.14
CA SER A 11 -109.62 -24.29 -50.48
C SER A 11 -110.37 -23.85 -51.78
N ALA A 12 -109.65 -24.08 -52.90
CA ALA A 12 -110.07 -24.53 -54.26
C ALA A 12 -110.32 -23.41 -55.33
N VAL A 13 -110.03 -23.46 -56.65
CA VAL A 13 -109.76 -24.48 -57.72
C VAL A 13 -108.99 -23.83 -58.91
N ALA A 14 -108.39 -24.68 -59.76
CA ALA A 14 -107.55 -24.52 -60.97
C ALA A 14 -108.13 -23.86 -62.26
N LEU A 15 -107.27 -23.53 -63.26
CA LEU A 15 -107.16 -24.20 -64.59
C LEU A 15 -106.18 -23.50 -65.62
N VAL A 16 -105.18 -24.27 -66.07
CA VAL A 16 -104.40 -24.37 -67.35
C VAL A 16 -104.47 -23.28 -68.47
N ALA A 17 -103.29 -22.87 -68.98
CA ALA A 17 -103.01 -22.62 -70.42
C ALA A 17 -101.49 -22.66 -70.79
N THR A 18 -101.11 -23.74 -71.48
CA THR A 18 -100.09 -23.90 -72.57
C THR A 18 -98.63 -23.42 -72.45
N LEU A 19 -97.72 -24.40 -72.60
CA LEU A 19 -96.27 -24.30 -72.91
C LEU A 19 -96.00 -23.57 -74.25
N VAL A 20 -95.04 -22.64 -74.24
CA VAL A 20 -93.94 -22.50 -75.22
C VAL A 20 -92.78 -21.78 -74.51
N SER A 21 -91.64 -22.45 -74.35
CA SER A 21 -90.38 -21.83 -73.90
C SER A 21 -89.51 -21.50 -75.12
N PRO A 22 -88.74 -20.39 -75.08
CA PRO A 22 -87.40 -20.38 -75.61
C PRO A 22 -86.40 -20.53 -74.47
N LEU A 23 -85.46 -21.42 -74.71
CA LEU A 23 -84.32 -21.80 -73.90
C LEU A 23 -83.52 -20.59 -73.41
N CYS A 24 -83.17 -20.62 -72.12
CA CYS A 24 -81.96 -20.00 -71.62
C CYS A 24 -80.77 -20.56 -72.42
N VAL A 25 -80.11 -19.72 -73.23
CA VAL A 25 -78.84 -20.08 -73.85
C VAL A 25 -77.75 -19.86 -72.80
N ALA A 26 -77.21 -20.96 -72.29
CA ALA A 26 -75.99 -20.97 -71.51
C ALA A 26 -74.80 -20.69 -72.46
N THR A 27 -74.31 -19.46 -72.46
CA THR A 27 -72.96 -19.13 -72.95
C THR A 27 -71.91 -19.71 -72.00
N GLU A 28 -70.81 -20.18 -72.58
CA GLU A 28 -69.81 -21.09 -72.00
C GLU A 28 -69.38 -20.78 -70.57
N VAL A 29 -69.68 -21.73 -69.68
CA VAL A 29 -69.06 -21.83 -68.36
C VAL A 29 -67.55 -22.13 -68.47
N GLY A 30 -67.07 -22.67 -69.62
CA GLY A 30 -65.66 -23.02 -69.86
C GLY A 30 -64.71 -21.83 -70.02
N ASP A 31 -65.08 -20.82 -70.79
CA ASP A 31 -64.23 -19.65 -71.11
C ASP A 31 -64.01 -18.74 -69.89
N ILE A 32 -65.02 -18.63 -69.01
CA ILE A 32 -64.93 -17.91 -67.73
C ILE A 32 -64.08 -18.69 -66.72
N LEU A 33 -64.10 -20.02 -66.78
CA LEU A 33 -63.26 -20.89 -65.96
C LEU A 33 -61.79 -20.83 -66.38
N GLU A 34 -61.49 -20.72 -67.67
CA GLU A 34 -60.13 -20.59 -68.19
C GLU A 34 -59.51 -19.21 -67.90
N VAL A 35 -60.25 -18.12 -68.13
CA VAL A 35 -59.84 -16.76 -67.75
C VAL A 35 -59.73 -16.62 -66.23
N GLY A 36 -60.60 -17.28 -65.46
CA GLY A 36 -60.51 -17.38 -64.01
C GLY A 36 -59.25 -18.13 -63.55
N ALA A 37 -58.93 -19.26 -64.18
CA ALA A 37 -57.73 -20.04 -63.88
C ALA A 37 -56.44 -19.26 -64.19
N ALA A 38 -56.38 -18.57 -65.33
CA ALA A 38 -55.23 -17.74 -65.71
C ALA A 38 -55.02 -16.57 -64.72
N LYS A 39 -56.09 -15.89 -64.28
CA LYS A 39 -56.00 -14.84 -63.26
C LYS A 39 -55.58 -15.36 -61.89
N VAL A 40 -56.02 -16.57 -61.52
CA VAL A 40 -55.59 -17.20 -60.26
C VAL A 40 -54.09 -17.52 -60.30
N GLU A 41 -53.57 -18.00 -61.43
CA GLU A 41 -52.14 -18.28 -61.58
C GLU A 41 -51.31 -16.98 -61.62
N GLU A 42 -51.78 -15.92 -62.29
CA GLU A 42 -51.12 -14.60 -62.25
C GLU A 42 -51.11 -13.99 -60.85
N ALA A 43 -52.23 -14.07 -60.12
CA ALA A 43 -52.33 -13.63 -58.73
C ALA A 43 -51.40 -14.44 -57.83
N ARG A 44 -51.24 -15.75 -58.08
CA ARG A 44 -50.28 -16.61 -57.37
C ARG A 44 -48.84 -16.18 -57.61
N VAL A 45 -48.46 -15.87 -58.86
CA VAL A 45 -47.11 -15.37 -59.19
C VAL A 45 -46.83 -14.01 -58.54
N ALA A 46 -47.82 -13.12 -58.52
CA ALA A 46 -47.73 -11.84 -57.82
C ALA A 46 -47.59 -12.03 -56.30
N GLN A 47 -48.37 -12.94 -55.71
CA GLN A 47 -48.28 -13.29 -54.29
C GLN A 47 -46.89 -13.83 -53.93
N VAL A 48 -46.35 -14.77 -54.71
CA VAL A 48 -44.99 -15.30 -54.51
C VAL A 48 -43.91 -14.20 -54.59
N ARG A 49 -44.12 -13.17 -55.43
CA ARG A 49 -43.21 -12.02 -55.49
C ARG A 49 -43.33 -11.14 -54.24
N VAL A 50 -44.55 -10.88 -53.78
CA VAL A 50 -44.82 -10.13 -52.54
C VAL A 50 -44.23 -10.87 -51.34
N ASP A 51 -44.44 -12.18 -51.23
CA ASP A 51 -43.90 -13.01 -50.16
C ASP A 51 -42.37 -12.96 -50.15
N ARG A 52 -41.72 -13.07 -51.31
CA ARG A 52 -40.25 -12.94 -51.42
C ARG A 52 -39.74 -11.57 -50.95
N ILE A 53 -40.42 -10.49 -51.32
CA ILE A 53 -40.04 -9.13 -50.91
C ILE A 53 -40.27 -8.94 -49.40
N ALA A 54 -41.36 -9.50 -48.87
CA ALA A 54 -41.63 -9.50 -47.44
C ALA A 54 -40.52 -10.24 -46.66
N ASP A 55 -40.16 -11.45 -47.09
CA ASP A 55 -39.08 -12.24 -46.49
C ASP A 55 -37.73 -11.50 -46.52
N GLN A 56 -37.40 -10.85 -47.65
CA GLN A 56 -36.19 -10.03 -47.79
C GLN A 56 -36.21 -8.81 -46.88
N THR A 57 -37.37 -8.15 -46.74
CA THR A 57 -37.55 -6.97 -45.89
C THR A 57 -37.41 -7.36 -44.42
N ASP A 58 -37.99 -8.49 -44.01
CA ASP A 58 -37.89 -9.01 -42.66
C ASP A 58 -36.45 -9.43 -42.33
N GLY A 59 -35.74 -10.06 -43.28
CA GLY A 59 -34.31 -10.37 -43.15
C GLY A 59 -33.44 -9.12 -42.95
N LEU A 60 -33.61 -8.11 -43.81
CA LEU A 60 -32.89 -6.83 -43.70
C LEU A 60 -33.22 -6.10 -42.40
N LEU A 61 -34.49 -6.13 -41.95
CA LEU A 61 -34.91 -5.52 -40.69
C LEU A 61 -34.27 -6.22 -39.50
N GLN A 62 -34.16 -7.56 -39.53
CA GLN A 62 -33.49 -8.33 -38.49
C GLN A 62 -31.98 -8.02 -38.45
N GLU A 63 -31.32 -7.97 -39.60
CA GLU A 63 -29.91 -7.58 -39.70
C GLU A 63 -29.68 -6.15 -39.18
N PHE A 64 -30.52 -5.20 -39.58
CA PHE A 64 -30.47 -3.82 -39.08
C PHE A 64 -30.61 -3.74 -37.56
N LYS A 65 -31.54 -4.51 -36.97
CA LYS A 65 -31.70 -4.59 -35.50
C LYS A 65 -30.46 -5.18 -34.84
N GLN A 66 -29.89 -6.24 -35.40
CA GLN A 66 -28.68 -6.86 -34.88
C GLN A 66 -27.48 -5.92 -34.92
N VAL A 67 -27.25 -5.24 -36.05
CA VAL A 67 -26.15 -4.29 -36.22
C VAL A 67 -26.32 -3.09 -35.28
N ASN A 68 -27.53 -2.55 -35.11
CA ASN A 68 -27.75 -1.47 -34.15
C ASN A 68 -27.45 -1.87 -32.71
N LYS A 69 -27.85 -3.10 -32.31
CA LYS A 69 -27.51 -3.62 -30.97
C LYS A 69 -26.00 -3.77 -30.79
N GLN A 70 -25.28 -4.17 -31.83
CA GLN A 70 -23.82 -4.21 -31.81
C GLN A 70 -23.22 -2.81 -31.69
N ILE A 71 -23.73 -1.81 -32.42
CA ILE A 71 -23.30 -0.41 -32.32
C ILE A 71 -23.50 0.12 -30.90
N GLU A 72 -24.66 -0.12 -30.29
CA GLU A 72 -24.94 0.31 -28.91
C GLU A 72 -23.98 -0.33 -27.91
N SER A 73 -23.77 -1.64 -28.01
CA SER A 73 -22.78 -2.37 -27.19
C SER A 73 -21.37 -1.80 -27.34
N LEU A 74 -20.93 -1.55 -28.58
CA LEU A 74 -19.63 -0.97 -28.87
C LEU A 74 -19.49 0.46 -28.34
N ARG A 75 -20.54 1.28 -28.38
CA ARG A 75 -20.54 2.63 -27.80
C ARG A 75 -20.36 2.59 -26.28
N VAL A 76 -21.10 1.71 -25.60
CA VAL A 76 -20.95 1.53 -24.14
C VAL A 76 -19.54 1.07 -23.81
N TYR A 77 -19.02 0.09 -24.53
CA TYR A 77 -17.68 -0.43 -24.36
C TYR A 77 -16.60 0.64 -24.59
N ASN A 78 -16.72 1.44 -25.66
CA ASN A 78 -15.80 2.54 -25.94
C ASN A 78 -15.82 3.58 -24.80
N SER A 79 -17.01 3.97 -24.32
CA SER A 79 -17.11 4.89 -23.17
C SER A 79 -16.42 4.35 -21.91
N GLN A 80 -16.45 3.03 -21.70
CA GLN A 80 -15.77 2.39 -20.58
C GLN A 80 -14.26 2.43 -20.75
N LEU A 81 -13.76 2.15 -21.96
CA LEU A 81 -12.34 2.26 -22.29
C LEU A 81 -11.84 3.69 -22.12
N GLU A 82 -12.60 4.70 -22.55
CA GLU A 82 -12.25 6.11 -22.34
C GLU A 82 -12.12 6.46 -20.85
N ARG A 83 -13.07 6.02 -20.02
CA ARG A 83 -12.98 6.17 -18.55
C ARG A 83 -11.75 5.46 -17.99
N GLN A 84 -11.46 4.24 -18.44
CA GLN A 84 -10.30 3.49 -18.00
C GLN A 84 -8.98 4.19 -18.39
N VAL A 85 -8.87 4.69 -19.62
CA VAL A 85 -7.70 5.45 -20.09
C VAL A 85 -7.54 6.73 -19.27
N SER A 86 -8.63 7.44 -18.97
CA SER A 86 -8.56 8.65 -18.13
C SER A 86 -8.05 8.34 -16.72
N SER A 87 -8.51 7.24 -16.11
CA SER A 87 -8.06 6.78 -14.79
C SER A 87 -6.58 6.35 -14.81
N GLN A 88 -6.17 5.62 -15.83
CA GLN A 88 -4.77 5.22 -16.03
C GLN A 88 -3.85 6.43 -16.20
N LYS A 89 -4.25 7.44 -16.98
CA LYS A 89 -3.47 8.68 -17.12
C LYS A 89 -3.32 9.43 -15.79
N LYS A 90 -4.39 9.48 -14.98
CA LYS A 90 -4.32 10.07 -13.64
C LYS A 90 -3.35 9.30 -12.74
N MET A 91 -3.46 7.97 -12.73
CA MET A 91 -2.56 7.10 -11.99
C MET A 91 -1.10 7.25 -12.43
N MET A 92 -0.84 7.40 -13.73
CA MET A 92 0.51 7.67 -14.24
C MET A 92 1.08 8.96 -13.67
N SER A 93 0.29 10.05 -13.67
CA SER A 93 0.71 11.33 -13.09
C SER A 93 0.99 11.23 -11.59
N GLU A 94 0.15 10.51 -10.84
CA GLU A 94 0.36 10.28 -9.39
C GLU A 94 1.63 9.44 -9.13
N LEU A 95 1.90 8.46 -9.98
CA LEU A 95 3.12 7.66 -9.91
C LEU A 95 4.36 8.49 -10.25
N GLU A 96 4.31 9.32 -11.29
CA GLU A 96 5.42 10.20 -11.67
C GLU A 96 5.77 11.17 -10.53
N GLU A 97 4.77 11.75 -9.87
CA GLU A 97 4.98 12.58 -8.68
C GLU A 97 5.60 11.78 -7.52
N SER A 98 5.09 10.56 -7.27
CA SER A 98 5.62 9.68 -6.24
C SER A 98 7.08 9.29 -6.51
N ILE A 99 7.45 9.03 -7.76
CA ILE A 99 8.84 8.74 -8.17
C ILE A 99 9.73 9.95 -7.96
N ALA A 100 9.26 11.15 -8.35
CA ALA A 100 10.00 12.38 -8.14
C ALA A 100 10.27 12.62 -6.64
N ASN A 101 9.26 12.47 -5.79
CA ASN A 101 9.37 12.61 -4.34
C ASN A 101 10.31 11.56 -3.73
N ALA A 102 10.18 10.28 -4.14
CA ALA A 102 11.07 9.22 -3.69
C ALA A 102 12.54 9.50 -4.04
N THR A 103 12.80 10.01 -5.26
CA THR A 103 14.14 10.38 -5.71
C THR A 103 14.74 11.52 -4.87
N VAL A 104 13.92 12.50 -4.45
CA VAL A 104 14.36 13.58 -3.55
C VAL A 104 14.72 13.01 -2.17
N ILE A 105 13.88 12.13 -1.63
CA ILE A 105 14.11 11.48 -0.34
C ILE A 105 15.41 10.64 -0.39
N GLU A 106 15.60 9.83 -1.43
CA GLU A 106 16.79 9.00 -1.60
C GLU A 106 18.08 9.84 -1.63
N ARG A 107 18.06 11.00 -2.30
CA ARG A 107 19.19 11.94 -2.31
C ARG A 107 19.47 12.57 -0.94
N GLY A 108 18.45 12.75 -0.10
CA GLY A 108 18.58 13.35 1.22
C GLY A 108 19.00 12.38 2.32
N ILE A 109 18.66 11.09 2.18
CA ILE A 109 18.93 10.08 3.20
C ILE A 109 20.44 9.84 3.36
N THR A 110 21.20 9.75 2.27
CA THR A 110 22.65 9.48 2.36
C THR A 110 23.43 10.58 3.09
N PRO A 111 23.27 11.88 2.75
CA PRO A 111 23.89 12.96 3.53
C PRO A 111 23.49 12.96 5.00
N LEU A 112 22.22 12.65 5.30
CA LEU A 112 21.76 12.54 6.69
C LEU A 112 22.49 11.42 7.43
N MET A 113 22.64 10.24 6.83
CA MET A 113 23.35 9.12 7.45
C MET A 113 24.82 9.47 7.75
N ILE A 114 25.49 10.16 6.84
CA ILE A 114 26.87 10.64 7.04
C ILE A 114 26.91 11.59 8.24
N SER A 115 26.03 12.60 8.26
CA SER A 115 25.96 13.56 9.35
C SER A 115 25.64 12.90 10.70
N MET A 116 24.81 11.86 10.72
CA MET A 116 24.50 11.09 11.93
C MET A 116 25.71 10.31 12.45
N LEU A 117 26.55 9.76 11.57
CA LEU A 117 27.78 9.08 11.98
C LEU A 117 28.82 10.08 12.50
N GLU A 118 29.02 11.20 11.80
CA GLU A 118 29.92 12.28 12.25
C GLU A 118 29.49 12.82 13.62
N SER A 119 28.20 13.08 13.83
CA SER A 119 27.72 13.56 15.13
C SER A 119 27.90 12.53 16.25
N LEU A 120 27.87 11.23 15.91
CA LEU A 120 28.10 10.17 16.88
C LEU A 120 29.60 10.07 17.24
N GLU A 121 30.48 10.26 16.25
CA GLU A 121 31.93 10.32 16.47
C GLU A 121 32.31 11.50 17.36
N ASP A 122 31.79 12.70 17.07
CA ASP A 122 31.97 13.90 17.89
C ASP A 122 31.46 13.68 19.32
N PHE A 123 30.31 13.03 19.45
CA PHE A 123 29.73 12.71 20.75
C PHE A 123 30.61 11.73 21.54
N ILE A 124 31.21 10.72 20.91
CA ILE A 124 32.16 9.82 21.57
C ILE A 124 33.42 10.57 21.98
N ALA A 125 33.92 11.48 21.15
CA ALA A 125 35.12 12.26 21.42
C ALA A 125 34.96 13.20 22.62
N LEU A 126 33.77 13.79 22.78
CA LEU A 126 33.45 14.71 23.88
C LEU A 126 33.02 14.00 25.18
N ASP A 127 32.67 12.72 25.12
CA ASP A 127 32.26 11.97 26.31
C ASP A 127 33.43 11.32 27.08
N MET A 128 33.11 10.69 28.21
CA MET A 128 34.09 10.00 29.04
C MET A 128 34.75 8.83 28.30
N PRO A 129 36.03 8.54 28.58
CA PRO A 129 36.80 7.55 27.84
C PRO A 129 36.46 6.12 28.30
N PHE A 130 35.35 5.58 27.81
CA PHE A 130 35.01 4.16 28.00
C PHE A 130 34.77 3.48 26.65
N LYS A 131 35.23 2.23 26.54
CA LYS A 131 35.08 1.36 25.36
C LYS A 131 35.36 2.08 24.03
N ARG A 132 36.27 3.07 24.00
CA ARG A 132 36.46 3.97 22.84
C ARG A 132 36.74 3.20 21.56
N GLU A 133 37.63 2.23 21.61
CA GLU A 133 37.99 1.40 20.46
C GLU A 133 36.79 0.64 19.88
N GLN A 134 35.95 0.04 20.74
CA GLN A 134 34.76 -0.69 20.30
C GLN A 134 33.71 0.25 19.68
N ARG A 135 33.49 1.42 20.31
CA ARG A 135 32.49 2.40 19.88
C ARG A 135 32.91 3.06 18.55
N LEU A 136 34.17 3.47 18.42
CA LEU A 136 34.71 4.03 17.18
C LEU A 136 34.80 2.97 16.08
N GLY A 137 35.18 1.74 16.41
CA GLY A 137 35.22 0.64 15.45
C GLY A 137 33.82 0.33 14.86
N ALA A 138 32.76 0.44 15.66
CA ALA A 138 31.40 0.30 15.16
C ALA A 138 31.03 1.42 14.15
N ILE A 139 31.43 2.67 14.42
CA ILE A 139 31.23 3.79 13.49
C ILE A 139 32.02 3.58 12.20
N GLU A 140 33.27 3.16 12.30
CA GLU A 140 34.12 2.89 11.15
C GLU A 140 33.53 1.79 10.26
N GLU A 141 33.03 0.69 10.86
CA GLU A 141 32.36 -0.38 10.13
C GLU A 141 31.09 0.13 9.41
N LEU A 142 30.28 0.96 10.09
CA LEU A 142 29.10 1.57 9.48
C LEU A 142 29.45 2.53 8.33
N SER A 143 30.52 3.31 8.49
CA SER A 143 31.03 4.20 7.46
C SER A 143 31.44 3.43 6.20
N VAL A 144 32.16 2.31 6.36
CA VAL A 144 32.50 1.41 5.24
C VAL A 144 31.23 0.80 4.61
N ASN A 145 30.24 0.44 5.43
CA ASN A 145 28.97 -0.10 4.94
C ASN A 145 28.12 0.93 4.19
N LEU A 146 28.25 2.23 4.48
CA LEU A 146 27.55 3.29 3.76
C LEU A 146 27.90 3.34 2.28
N ASP A 147 29.15 3.09 1.92
CA ASP A 147 29.60 3.06 0.51
C ASP A 147 29.35 1.71 -0.17
N SER A 148 29.04 0.67 0.60
CA SER A 148 28.82 -0.68 0.08
C SER A 148 27.48 -0.79 -0.67
N ALA A 149 27.52 -1.35 -1.88
CA ALA A 149 26.31 -1.68 -2.65
C ALA A 149 25.58 -2.93 -2.13
N ARG A 150 26.14 -3.64 -1.14
CA ARG A 150 25.57 -4.87 -0.58
C ARG A 150 24.26 -4.64 0.18
N TYR A 151 24.10 -3.47 0.78
CA TYR A 151 22.99 -3.14 1.67
C TYR A 151 22.09 -2.07 1.05
N SER A 152 20.77 -2.19 1.28
CA SER A 152 19.82 -1.15 0.90
C SER A 152 19.97 0.09 1.81
N ALA A 153 19.51 1.24 1.34
CA ALA A 153 19.53 2.48 2.16
C ALA A 153 18.76 2.30 3.49
N ALA A 154 17.63 1.58 3.46
CA ALA A 154 16.86 1.29 4.67
C ALA A 154 17.64 0.43 5.68
N GLU A 155 18.39 -0.54 5.18
CA GLU A 155 19.21 -1.42 6.03
C GLU A 155 20.37 -0.65 6.69
N LYS A 156 21.05 0.20 5.91
CA LYS A 156 22.11 1.08 6.43
C LYS A 156 21.57 2.02 7.52
N PHE A 157 20.43 2.65 7.27
CA PHE A 157 19.78 3.53 8.24
C PHE A 157 19.39 2.79 9.52
N ARG A 158 18.84 1.58 9.40
CA ARG A 158 18.51 0.72 10.54
C ARG A 158 19.72 0.41 11.42
N GLN A 159 20.85 0.06 10.80
CA GLN A 159 22.09 -0.23 11.54
C GLN A 159 22.62 1.00 12.29
N ILE A 160 22.54 2.19 11.68
CA ILE A 160 22.90 3.44 12.37
C ILE A 160 22.00 3.66 13.59
N LEU A 161 20.68 3.51 13.43
CA LEU A 161 19.75 3.67 14.56
C LEU A 161 20.00 2.66 15.68
N GLU A 162 20.35 1.41 15.35
CA GLU A 162 20.71 0.39 16.33
C GLU A 162 21.94 0.83 17.16
N VAL A 163 22.94 1.43 16.53
CA VAL A 163 24.09 1.99 17.27
C VAL A 163 23.67 3.18 18.15
N TYR A 164 22.77 4.05 17.67
CA TYR A 164 22.20 5.12 18.51
C TYR A 164 21.47 4.58 19.74
N ASP A 165 20.69 3.50 19.58
CA ASP A 165 19.99 2.84 20.69
C ASP A 165 20.99 2.25 21.70
N ILE A 166 22.03 1.55 21.22
CA ILE A 166 23.11 1.03 22.07
C ILE A 166 23.83 2.17 22.82
N GLU A 167 24.08 3.28 22.14
CA GLU A 167 24.70 4.47 22.73
C GLU A 167 23.77 5.13 23.76
N SER A 168 22.46 5.15 23.53
CA SER A 168 21.47 5.59 24.51
C SER A 168 21.46 4.70 25.75
N ASP A 169 21.52 3.38 25.58
CA ASP A 169 21.56 2.38 26.65
C ASP A 169 22.81 2.54 27.55
N TYR A 170 23.92 3.05 27.01
CA TYR A 170 25.07 3.42 27.83
C TYR A 170 24.74 4.49 28.87
N SER A 171 23.70 5.29 28.70
CA SER A 171 23.30 6.29 29.69
C SER A 171 22.59 5.68 30.92
N GLN A 172 22.01 4.49 30.79
CA GLN A 172 21.22 3.85 31.84
C GLN A 172 21.93 2.66 32.49
N SER A 173 23.00 2.16 31.87
CA SER A 173 23.70 0.96 32.32
C SER A 173 24.69 1.23 33.45
N LEU A 174 24.85 0.23 34.31
CA LEU A 174 25.84 0.17 35.37
C LEU A 174 26.80 -0.97 35.07
N GLU A 175 28.06 -0.65 34.80
CA GLU A 175 29.07 -1.64 34.40
C GLU A 175 30.38 -1.46 35.15
N THR A 176 31.15 -2.54 35.23
CA THR A 176 32.52 -2.48 35.72
C THR A 176 33.43 -3.35 34.88
N TYR A 177 34.65 -2.87 34.68
CA TYR A 177 35.68 -3.55 33.90
C TYR A 177 37.04 -3.24 34.48
N ARG A 178 38.03 -4.09 34.19
CA ARG A 178 39.42 -3.82 34.54
C ARG A 178 40.09 -3.03 33.44
N ALA A 179 40.85 -2.02 33.83
CA ALA A 179 41.66 -1.24 32.90
C ALA A 179 43.01 -0.93 33.53
N MET A 180 43.99 -0.74 32.66
CA MET A 180 45.26 -0.15 33.01
C MET A 180 45.10 1.36 32.84
N ILE A 181 45.25 2.14 33.92
CA ILE A 181 45.15 3.60 33.86
C ILE A 181 46.41 4.23 34.43
N ASP A 182 46.87 5.31 33.81
CA ASP A 182 47.92 6.16 34.38
C ASP A 182 47.29 7.21 35.30
N ILE A 183 47.21 6.89 36.59
CA ILE A 183 46.57 7.74 37.61
C ILE A 183 47.29 9.07 37.78
N ASN A 184 48.62 9.08 37.64
CA ASN A 184 49.45 10.24 37.97
C ASN A 184 49.92 11.02 36.74
N ALA A 185 49.50 10.62 35.52
CA ALA A 185 50.02 11.15 34.26
C ALA A 185 51.57 11.04 34.17
N ASN A 186 52.15 10.02 34.80
CA ASN A 186 53.60 9.80 34.91
C ASN A 186 54.09 8.65 34.01
N GLY A 187 53.22 8.09 33.16
CA GLY A 187 53.48 6.94 32.29
C GLY A 187 53.45 5.59 33.00
N THR A 188 53.08 5.52 34.28
CA THR A 188 52.99 4.26 35.03
C THR A 188 51.54 3.83 35.13
N GLU A 189 51.17 2.85 34.31
CA GLU A 189 49.82 2.29 34.37
C GLU A 189 49.63 1.37 35.58
N VAL A 190 48.51 1.54 36.27
CA VAL A 190 48.09 0.71 37.38
C VAL A 190 46.82 -0.03 36.99
N GLU A 191 46.76 -1.31 37.31
CA GLU A 191 45.53 -2.11 37.15
C GLU A 191 44.48 -1.64 38.17
N VAL A 192 43.34 -1.18 37.66
CA VAL A 192 42.21 -0.70 38.47
C VAL A 192 40.91 -1.37 38.04
N ASP A 193 39.98 -1.50 38.99
CA ASP A 193 38.58 -1.76 38.67
C ASP A 193 37.91 -0.41 38.36
N VAL A 194 37.42 -0.25 37.14
CA VAL A 194 36.66 0.93 36.69
C VAL A 194 35.17 0.64 36.89
N LEU A 195 34.45 1.61 37.43
CA LEU A 195 33.01 1.64 37.59
C LEU A 195 32.42 2.72 36.68
N ARG A 196 31.52 2.32 35.80
CA ARG A 196 30.77 3.22 34.93
C ARG A 196 29.31 3.24 35.35
N ILE A 197 28.80 4.43 35.65
CA ILE A 197 27.39 4.66 35.93
C ILE A 197 26.83 5.57 34.86
N GLY A 198 26.15 4.95 33.90
CA GLY A 198 25.59 5.65 32.77
C GLY A 198 26.67 6.43 32.01
N ARG A 199 26.34 7.70 31.74
CA ARG A 199 27.27 8.75 31.28
C ARG A 199 27.49 9.86 32.31
N VAL A 200 27.08 9.62 33.56
CA VAL A 200 27.11 10.63 34.63
C VAL A 200 28.39 10.53 35.43
N ALA A 201 28.86 9.32 35.71
CA ALA A 201 30.07 9.10 36.50
C ALA A 201 30.90 7.94 35.95
N LEU A 202 32.21 8.17 35.88
CA LEU A 202 33.22 7.15 35.61
C LEU A 202 34.24 7.23 36.75
N ALA A 203 34.35 6.16 37.53
CA ALA A 203 35.21 6.10 38.70
C ALA A 203 36.15 4.90 38.62
N TYR A 204 37.28 4.95 39.32
CA TYR A 204 38.18 3.83 39.45
C TYR A 204 38.52 3.55 40.92
N GLN A 205 38.89 2.30 41.20
CA GLN A 205 39.44 1.90 42.47
C GLN A 205 40.57 0.88 42.25
N THR A 206 41.70 1.09 42.93
CA THR A 206 42.83 0.15 42.86
C THR A 206 42.47 -1.19 43.53
N LYS A 207 43.16 -2.28 43.16
CA LYS A 207 42.88 -3.63 43.69
C LYS A 207 43.03 -3.76 45.21
N ASP A 208 43.99 -3.02 45.78
CA ASP A 208 44.21 -2.89 47.24
C ASP A 208 43.22 -1.89 47.90
N LYS A 209 42.34 -1.30 47.09
CA LYS A 209 41.40 -0.24 47.41
C LYS A 209 42.06 1.06 47.87
N SER A 210 43.39 1.14 47.95
CA SER A 210 44.14 2.24 48.57
C SER A 210 43.82 3.60 47.96
N GLN A 211 43.60 3.63 46.66
CA GLN A 211 43.28 4.82 45.90
C GLN A 211 41.93 4.66 45.21
N THR A 212 41.22 5.76 45.10
CA THR A 212 39.93 5.86 44.43
C THR A 212 39.88 7.22 43.76
N GLY A 213 39.32 7.28 42.55
CA GLY A 213 39.22 8.53 41.82
C GLY A 213 38.07 8.51 40.83
N ALA A 214 37.80 9.67 40.23
CA ALA A 214 36.79 9.83 39.20
C ALA A 214 37.35 10.59 38.00
N TRP A 215 36.75 10.35 36.84
CA TRP A 215 37.02 11.10 35.64
C TRP A 215 36.36 12.47 35.74
N ASN A 216 37.15 13.53 35.58
CA ASN A 216 36.63 14.88 35.49
C ASN A 216 36.48 15.27 34.01
N LYS A 217 35.24 15.50 33.56
CA LYS A 217 34.95 15.88 32.17
C LYS A 217 35.56 17.22 31.79
N GLY A 218 35.60 18.19 32.71
CA GLY A 218 36.14 19.53 32.45
C GLY A 218 37.67 19.56 32.30
N SER A 219 38.41 18.76 33.07
CA SER A 219 39.87 18.64 32.92
C SER A 219 40.32 17.54 31.97
N GLY A 220 39.41 16.68 31.52
CA GLY A 220 39.73 15.53 30.67
C GLY A 220 40.74 14.58 31.31
N SER A 221 40.71 14.43 32.64
CA SER A 221 41.71 13.67 33.40
C SER A 221 41.13 12.97 34.63
N TRP A 222 41.82 11.93 35.07
CA TRP A 222 41.52 11.24 36.32
C TRP A 222 41.91 12.12 37.52
N GLN A 223 40.99 12.28 38.46
CA GLN A 223 41.23 12.98 39.72
C GLN A 223 41.06 12.03 40.89
N THR A 224 42.04 12.00 41.78
CA THR A 224 41.97 11.21 43.02
C THR A 224 40.95 11.85 43.96
N LEU A 225 40.09 11.02 44.55
CA LEU A 225 39.03 11.43 45.47
C LEU A 225 39.43 11.18 46.93
N GLY A 226 38.75 11.89 47.83
CA GLY A 226 38.87 11.70 49.28
C GLY A 226 38.39 10.33 49.74
N SER A 227 38.79 9.95 50.96
CA SER A 227 38.49 8.64 51.56
C SER A 227 37.00 8.34 51.71
N GLU A 228 36.15 9.37 51.75
CA GLU A 228 34.71 9.30 51.86
C GLU A 228 34.07 8.55 50.67
N TYR A 229 34.64 8.66 49.46
CA TYR A 229 34.11 8.02 48.25
C TYR A 229 34.55 6.56 48.09
N ARG A 230 35.48 6.07 48.92
CA ARG A 230 36.03 4.71 48.82
C ARG A 230 34.98 3.61 49.04
N ARG A 231 34.09 3.80 50.04
CA ARG A 231 33.02 2.83 50.35
C ARG A 231 31.88 2.85 49.32
N PRO A 232 31.33 4.02 48.93
CA PRO A 232 30.32 4.08 47.87
C PRO A 232 30.79 3.47 46.55
N ILE A 233 32.01 3.76 46.10
CA ILE A 233 32.52 3.22 44.83
C ILE A 233 32.73 1.70 44.91
N ASP A 234 33.25 1.17 46.03
CA ASP A 234 33.35 -0.28 46.24
C ASP A 234 31.97 -0.96 46.21
N GLN A 235 30.96 -0.34 46.83
CA GLN A 235 29.59 -0.83 46.78
C GLN A 235 29.04 -0.81 45.34
N GLY A 236 29.29 0.26 44.58
CA GLY A 236 28.91 0.36 43.17
C GLY A 236 29.56 -0.71 42.30
N ILE A 237 30.85 -0.98 42.50
CA ILE A 237 31.57 -2.08 41.82
C ILE A 237 30.94 -3.43 42.16
N ARG A 238 30.57 -3.67 43.42
CA ARG A 238 29.91 -4.92 43.84
C ARG A 238 28.51 -5.07 43.24
N ILE A 239 27.73 -4.00 43.16
CA ILE A 239 26.41 -3.99 42.52
C ILE A 239 26.56 -4.25 41.02
N ALA A 240 27.51 -3.61 40.34
CA ALA A 240 27.81 -3.85 38.93
C ALA A 240 28.24 -5.31 38.67
N LYS A 241 28.99 -5.93 39.60
CA LYS A 241 29.35 -7.36 39.57
C LYS A 241 28.20 -8.29 39.99
N LYS A 242 27.01 -7.76 40.32
CA LYS A 242 25.85 -8.51 40.83
C LYS A 242 26.13 -9.28 42.13
N LEU A 243 27.09 -8.80 42.92
CA LEU A 243 27.47 -9.37 44.22
C LEU A 243 26.70 -8.73 45.39
N SER A 244 25.88 -7.71 45.12
CA SER A 244 25.09 -6.99 46.11
C SER A 244 23.77 -6.51 45.46
N PRO A 245 22.68 -6.39 46.24
CA PRO A 245 21.41 -5.88 45.74
C PRO A 245 21.54 -4.41 45.31
N GLN A 246 20.60 -3.95 44.47
CA GLN A 246 20.51 -2.54 44.10
C GLN A 246 20.26 -1.69 45.34
N ASP A 247 21.01 -0.59 45.47
CA ASP A 247 20.96 0.33 46.59
C ASP A 247 21.30 1.74 46.11
N VAL A 248 21.01 2.75 46.93
CA VAL A 248 21.36 4.16 46.66
C VAL A 248 22.82 4.39 47.04
N ILE A 249 23.59 4.99 46.12
CA ILE A 249 25.03 5.19 46.27
C ILE A 249 25.35 6.67 46.08
N GLU A 250 26.10 7.24 47.01
CA GLU A 250 26.64 8.60 46.86
C GLU A 250 27.81 8.58 45.88
N MET A 251 27.66 9.29 44.76
CA MET A 251 28.64 9.30 43.69
C MET A 251 29.18 10.72 43.46
N PRO A 252 30.48 10.85 43.16
CA PRO A 252 31.07 12.12 42.77
C PRO A 252 30.57 12.46 41.36
N ILE A 253 29.58 13.33 41.26
CA ILE A 253 29.09 13.85 39.99
C ILE A 253 29.67 15.24 39.75
N THR A 254 30.14 15.50 38.54
CA THR A 254 30.48 16.86 38.14
C THR A 254 29.19 17.68 38.13
N ALA A 255 29.17 18.81 38.84
CA ALA A 255 28.02 19.70 38.85
C ALA A 255 27.72 20.17 37.42
N PRO A 256 26.44 20.27 37.00
CA PRO A 256 26.11 20.80 35.68
C PRO A 256 26.64 22.23 35.57
N GLU A 257 27.38 22.50 34.49
CA GLU A 257 27.77 23.86 34.15
C GLU A 257 26.49 24.65 33.86
N THR A 258 26.22 25.68 34.66
CA THR A 258 25.13 26.62 34.40
C THR A 258 25.50 27.42 33.15
N LEU A 259 24.74 27.21 32.07
CA LEU A 259 24.77 28.04 30.86
C LEU A 259 24.38 29.50 31.17
#